data_AF-A0AAE9Z754-F1
#
_entry.id   AF-A0AAE9Z754-F1
#
_cell.length_a   1.000
_cell.length_b   1.000
_cell.length_c   1.000
_cell.angle_alpha   90.00
_cell.angle_beta   90.00
_cell.angle_gamma   90.00
#
_symmetry.space_group_name_H-M   'P 1'
#
loop_
_entity.id
_entity.type
_entity.pdbx_description
1 polymer ?
#
loop_
_entity_poly.entity_id
_entity_poly.type
_entity_poly.pdbx_seq_one_letter_code
_entity_poly.pdbx_strand_id
1 'polypeptide(L)' 'MDGRMLLNSKNLKKLRKIKGLSQEKLAQECKDHRIQLSIASIKRAETGKQVLYRTAAALASYYQVPIDEICSHQG' A
#
# COMPACT_ATOMS: atom_id res chain seq x y z
N MET A 1 14.07 9.48 13.30
CA MET A 1 12.78 8.84 13.59
C MET A 1 12.43 7.97 12.41
N ASP A 2 12.60 6.66 12.55
CA ASP A 2 12.50 5.65 11.50
C ASP A 2 11.05 5.47 11.04
N GLY A 3 10.49 6.49 10.36
CA GLY A 3 9.12 6.63 9.89
C GLY A 3 8.71 5.58 8.86
N ARG A 4 8.90 4.32 9.21
CA ARG A 4 8.61 3.11 8.48
C ARG A 4 7.61 2.29 9.29
N MET A 5 6.68 1.67 8.58
CA MET A 5 5.60 0.87 9.15
C MET A 5 5.54 -0.47 8.45
N LEU A 6 5.14 -1.50 9.20
CA LEU A 6 4.80 -2.80 8.64
C LEU A 6 3.33 -2.79 8.25
N LEU A 7 3.05 -3.18 7.01
CA LEU A 7 1.68 -3.26 6.50
C LEU A 7 1.22 -4.71 6.39
N ASN A 8 -0.10 -4.92 6.50
CA ASN A 8 -0.72 -6.21 6.34
C ASN A 8 -0.72 -6.61 4.87
N SER A 9 0.34 -7.30 4.46
CA SER A 9 0.56 -7.70 3.07
C SER A 9 -0.56 -8.57 2.48
N LYS A 10 -1.24 -9.37 3.32
CA LYS A 10 -2.39 -10.18 2.91
C LYS A 10 -3.59 -9.27 2.62
N ASN A 11 -3.88 -8.30 3.49
CA ASN A 11 -4.96 -7.35 3.28
C ASN A 11 -4.72 -6.48 2.04
N LEU A 12 -3.51 -5.94 1.86
CA LEU A 12 -3.15 -5.16 0.67
C LEU A 12 -3.38 -5.93 -0.64
N LYS A 13 -2.93 -7.20 -0.70
CA LYS A 13 -3.17 -8.06 -1.86
C LYS A 13 -4.66 -8.30 -2.09
N LYS A 14 -5.44 -8.48 -1.02
CA LYS A 14 -6.90 -8.67 -1.09
C LYS A 14 -7.56 -7.41 -1.67
N LEU A 15 -7.29 -6.23 -1.13
CA LEU A 15 -7.83 -4.96 -1.60
C LEU A 15 -7.48 -4.71 -3.07
N ARG A 16 -6.23 -4.95 -3.47
CA ARG A 16 -5.80 -4.84 -4.87
C ARG A 16 -6.57 -5.79 -5.79
N LYS A 17 -6.71 -7.06 -5.39
CA LYS A 17 -7.41 -8.08 -6.20
C LYS A 17 -8.91 -7.82 -6.31
N ILE A 18 -9.56 -7.33 -5.25
CA ILE A 18 -10.99 -6.97 -5.28
C ILE A 18 -11.25 -5.87 -6.33
N LYS A 19 -10.31 -4.93 -6.50
CA LYS A 19 -10.37 -3.92 -7.57
C LYS A 19 -9.96 -4.44 -8.95
N GLY A 20 -9.60 -5.73 -9.09
CA GLY A 20 -9.17 -6.32 -10.37
C GLY A 20 -7.80 -5.85 -10.87
N LEU A 21 -6.94 -5.32 -9.99
CA LEU A 21 -5.69 -4.66 -10.40
C LEU A 21 -4.47 -5.60 -10.28
N SER A 22 -3.56 -5.52 -11.26
CA SER A 22 -2.18 -5.99 -11.07
C SER A 22 -1.37 -4.96 -10.26
N GLN A 23 -0.18 -5.31 -9.78
CA GLN A 23 0.70 -4.36 -9.10
C GLN A 23 1.13 -3.22 -10.05
N GLU A 24 1.36 -3.53 -11.32
CA GLU A 24 1.66 -2.56 -12.37
C GLU A 24 0.49 -1.63 -12.63
N LYS A 25 -0.73 -2.18 -12.77
CA LYS A 25 -1.92 -1.37 -12.99
C LYS A 25 -2.21 -0.48 -11.78
N LEU A 26 -2.02 -0.97 -10.55
CA LEU A 26 -2.12 -0.13 -9.35
C LEU A 26 -1.11 1.04 -9.37
N ALA A 27 0.14 0.78 -9.74
CA ALA A 27 1.16 1.84 -9.86
C ALA A 27 0.79 2.87 -10.94
N GLN A 28 0.24 2.40 -12.06
CA GLN A 28 -0.22 3.26 -13.14
C GLN A 28 -1.40 4.13 -12.71
N GLU A 29 -2.43 3.54 -12.08
CA GLU A 29 -3.57 4.29 -11.54
C GLU A 29 -3.11 5.33 -10.51
N CYS A 30 -2.19 4.97 -9.61
CA CYS A 30 -1.63 5.93 -8.66
C CYS A 30 -0.96 7.10 -9.38
N LYS A 31 -0.19 6.83 -10.44
CA LYS A 31 0.43 7.86 -11.27
C LYS A 31 -0.61 8.76 -11.93
N ASP A 32 -1.67 8.18 -12.49
CA ASP A 32 -2.76 8.91 -13.15
C ASP A 32 -3.51 9.82 -12.16
N HIS A 33 -3.65 9.37 -10.90
CA HIS A 33 -4.23 10.13 -9.80
C HIS A 33 -3.24 11.05 -9.05
N ARG A 34 -2.01 11.25 -9.57
CA ARG A 34 -0.93 12.05 -8.96
C ARG A 34 -0.52 11.58 -7.55
N ILE A 35 -0.77 10.33 -7.21
CA ILE A 35 -0.33 9.68 -5.97
C ILE A 35 1.10 9.16 -6.17
N GLN A 36 2.02 9.57 -5.30
CA GLN A 36 3.44 9.16 -5.36
C GLN A 36 3.66 7.72 -4.85
N LEU A 37 3.16 6.74 -5.62
CA LEU A 37 3.28 5.33 -5.30
C LEU A 37 3.87 4.55 -6.48
N SER A 38 5.13 4.13 -6.35
CA SER A 38 5.80 3.33 -7.39
C SER A 38 5.49 1.84 -7.25
N ILE A 39 5.63 1.10 -8.36
CA ILE A 39 5.54 -0.37 -8.36
C ILE A 39 6.49 -1.01 -7.34
N ALA A 40 7.70 -0.47 -7.16
CA ALA A 40 8.66 -0.98 -6.18
C ALA A 40 8.14 -0.81 -4.75
N SER A 41 7.45 0.30 -4.46
CA SER A 41 6.83 0.55 -3.15
C SER A 41 5.65 -0.39 -2.89
N ILE A 42 4.82 -0.63 -3.91
CA ILE A 42 3.72 -1.61 -3.85
C ILE A 42 4.25 -3.02 -3.60
N LYS A 43 5.25 -3.46 -4.38
CA LYS A 43 5.89 -4.77 -4.20
C LYS A 43 6.47 -4.92 -2.79
N ARG A 44 7.13 -3.89 -2.27
CA ARG A 44 7.66 -3.88 -0.91
C ARG A 44 6.55 -4.05 0.14
N ALA A 45 5.47 -3.29 0.03
CA ALA A 45 4.32 -3.40 0.92
C ALA A 45 3.66 -4.80 0.86
N GLU A 46 3.43 -5.32 -0.34
CA GLU A 46 2.81 -6.64 -0.55
C GLU A 46 3.71 -7.85 -0.24
N THR A 47 5.01 -7.64 -0.02
CA THR A 47 5.94 -8.68 0.44
C THR A 47 6.13 -8.67 1.96
N GLY A 48 5.41 -7.81 2.68
CA GLY A 48 5.51 -7.72 4.14
C GLY A 48 6.80 -7.07 4.62
N LYS A 49 7.45 -6.26 3.77
CA LYS A 49 8.60 -5.45 4.18
C LYS A 49 8.10 -4.11 4.72
N GLN A 50 8.84 -3.54 5.66
CA GLN A 50 8.57 -2.20 6.16
C GLN A 50 8.63 -1.16 5.03
N VAL A 51 7.67 -0.25 4.99
CA VAL A 51 7.59 0.86 4.03
C VAL A 51 7.54 2.19 4.75
N LEU A 52 7.91 3.29 4.11
CA LEU A 52 7.80 4.62 4.71
C LEU A 52 6.34 4.96 5.02
N TYR A 53 6.11 5.78 6.04
CA TYR A 53 4.78 6.27 6.43
C TYR A 53 4.05 6.89 5.23
N ARG A 54 4.74 7.69 4.40
CA ARG A 54 4.16 8.26 3.17
C ARG A 54 3.61 7.20 2.20
N THR A 55 4.25 6.04 2.11
CA THR A 55 3.79 4.92 1.28
C THR A 55 2.54 4.28 1.89
N ALA A 56 2.53 4.10 3.21
CA ALA A 56 1.35 3.61 3.92
C ALA A 56 0.15 4.58 3.77
N ALA A 57 0.38 5.88 3.99
CA ALA A 57 -0.64 6.91 3.82
C ALA A 57 -1.16 6.98 2.38
N ALA A 58 -0.28 6.86 1.37
CA ALA A 58 -0.68 6.82 -0.04
C ALA A 58 -1.55 5.59 -0.36
N LEU A 59 -1.21 4.41 0.17
CA LEU A 59 -2.01 3.19 0.02
C LEU A 59 -3.37 3.33 0.71
N ALA A 60 -3.40 3.83 1.95
CA ALA A 60 -4.63 4.08 2.70
C ALA A 60 -5.56 5.04 1.94
N SER A 61 -5.00 6.15 1.44
CA SER A 61 -5.72 7.13 0.63
C SER A 61 -6.26 6.52 -0.67
N TYR A 62 -5.45 5.75 -1.40
CA TYR A 62 -5.88 5.09 -2.64
C TYR A 62 -7.03 4.10 -2.41
N TYR A 63 -6.97 3.33 -1.33
CA TYR A 63 -8.02 2.37 -0.98
C TYR A 63 -9.20 2.99 -0.23
N GLN A 64 -9.11 4.28 0.13
CA GLN A 64 -10.10 5.00 0.93
C GLN A 64 -10.42 4.29 2.25
N VAL A 65 -9.39 3.78 2.91
CA VAL A 65 -9.48 3.11 4.21
C VAL A 65 -8.57 3.81 5.23
N PRO A 66 -8.88 3.74 6.53
CA PRO A 66 -7.97 4.17 7.58
C PRO A 66 -6.62 3.46 7.47
N ILE A 67 -5.53 4.16 7.82
CA ILE A 67 -4.18 3.56 7.80
C ILE A 67 -4.08 2.34 8.74
N ASP A 68 -4.86 2.35 9.81
CA ASP A 68 -4.98 1.25 10.77
C ASP A 68 -5.43 -0.05 10.10
N GLU A 69 -6.39 -0.01 9.18
CA GLU A 69 -6.91 -1.21 8.49
C GLU A 69 -5.87 -1.91 7.61
N ILE A 70 -4.89 -1.17 7.10
CA ILE A 70 -3.81 -1.71 6.27
C ILE A 70 -2.51 -1.89 7.04
N CYS A 71 -2.44 -1.43 8.28
CA CYS A 71 -1.29 -1.64 9.15
C CYS A 71 -1.28 -3.10 9.62
N SER A 72 -0.08 -3.62 9.86
CA SER A 72 0.01 -4.84 10.67
C SER A 72 -0.13 -4.44 12.13
N HIS A 73 -1.27 -4.72 12.75
CA HIS A 73 -1.33 -4.81 14.21
C HIS A 73 -0.48 -6.01 14.61
N GLN A 74 0.68 -5.74 15.22
CA GLN A 74 1.28 -6.77 16.06
C GLN A 74 0.33 -6.90 17.25
N GLY A 75 -0.30 -8.07 17.38
CA GLY A 75 -0.88 -8.49 18.65
C GLY A 75 0.21 -8.64 19.70
#